data_AF-A0A495LKN6-F1
#
_entry.id   AF-A0A495LKN6-F1
#
_cell.length_a   1.000
_cell.length_b   1.000
_cell.length_c   1.000
_cell.angle_alpha   90.00
_cell.angle_beta   90.00
_cell.angle_gamma   90.00
#
_symmetry.space_group_name_H-M   'P 1'
#
loop_
_entity.id
_entity.type
_entity.pdbx_description
1 polymer ?
#
loop_
_entity_poly.entity_id
_entity_poly.type
_entity_poly.pdbx_seq_one_letter_code
_entity_poly.pdbx_strand_id
1 'polypeptide(L)'
;MQSTATTVSAYLEEIPEERKDTLKKLRATILKNIPKGFVEQMTYGMIGYVVPHSIYPNGYHCTPELPLPFMSFASQKNFIAIYHMGIYANPELLNWFVAEYPKHSTQKLDMGKSCIRFKKANQIPFELIAELAQKMSVQEWITCYESQIIKSK
;
A
#
# COMPACT_ATOMS: atom_id res chain seq x y z
N MET A 1 0.91 -0.34 17.02
CA MET A 1 0.69 -1.72 17.53
C MET A 1 0.49 -2.57 16.31
N GLN A 2 1.21 -3.67 16.20
CA GLN A 2 1.03 -4.61 15.10
C GLN A 2 -0.18 -5.48 15.44
N SER A 3 -1.17 -5.56 14.55
CA SER A 3 -2.32 -6.45 14.77
C SER A 3 -1.87 -7.91 14.61
N THR A 4 -2.48 -8.79 15.40
CA THR A 4 -2.32 -10.23 15.32
C THR A 4 -3.40 -10.90 14.46
N ALA A 5 -4.30 -10.12 13.86
CA ALA A 5 -5.36 -10.62 13.00
C ALA A 5 -4.78 -11.39 11.80
N THR A 6 -5.32 -12.59 11.57
CA THR A 6 -4.92 -13.47 10.46
C THR A 6 -5.77 -13.26 9.21
N THR A 7 -6.91 -12.57 9.32
CA THR A 7 -7.82 -12.27 8.22
C THR A 7 -8.14 -10.78 8.14
N VAL A 8 -8.46 -10.31 6.93
CA VAL A 8 -8.86 -8.92 6.69
C VAL A 8 -10.12 -8.55 7.47
N SER A 9 -11.09 -9.47 7.56
CA SER A 9 -12.32 -9.27 8.33
C SER A 9 -12.02 -9.09 9.81
N ALA A 10 -11.24 -10.00 10.42
CA ALA A 10 -10.86 -9.89 11.82
C ALA A 10 -10.08 -8.59 12.10
N TYR A 11 -9.18 -8.21 11.18
CA TYR A 11 -8.47 -6.93 11.29
C TYR A 11 -9.43 -5.75 11.37
N LEU A 12 -10.42 -5.69 10.47
CA LEU A 12 -11.42 -4.60 10.44
C LEU A 12 -12.32 -4.58 11.68
N GLU A 13 -12.55 -5.72 12.32
CA GLU A 13 -13.31 -5.81 13.58
C GLU A 13 -12.54 -5.24 14.77
N GLU A 14 -11.22 -5.43 14.80
CA GLU A 14 -10.33 -4.90 15.85
C GLU A 14 -10.14 -3.36 15.80
N ILE A 15 -10.45 -2.73 14.66
CA ILE A 15 -10.28 -1.29 14.48
C ILE A 15 -11.30 -0.49 15.32
N PRO A 16 -10.92 0.64 15.94
CA PRO A 16 -11.89 1.53 16.59
C PRO A 16 -12.99 1.97 15.63
N GLU A 17 -14.23 2.03 16.11
CA GLU A 17 -15.42 2.31 15.28
C GLU A 17 -15.26 3.58 14.42
N GLU A 18 -14.68 4.63 15.00
CA GLU A 18 -14.41 5.93 14.35
C GLU A 18 -13.53 5.83 13.08
N ARG A 19 -12.74 4.75 12.93
CA ARG A 19 -11.85 4.53 11.78
C ARG A 19 -12.32 3.44 10.85
N LYS A 20 -13.23 2.56 11.28
CA LYS A 20 -13.69 1.40 10.49
C LYS A 20 -14.20 1.83 9.12
N ASP A 21 -15.06 2.85 9.06
CA ASP A 21 -15.63 3.29 7.79
C ASP A 21 -14.59 3.88 6.85
N THR A 22 -13.61 4.60 7.39
CA THR A 22 -12.50 5.14 6.61
C THR A 22 -11.64 4.02 6.04
N LEU A 23 -11.33 2.99 6.84
CA LEU A 23 -10.54 1.84 6.39
C LEU A 23 -11.30 0.96 5.40
N LYS A 24 -12.61 0.75 5.60
CA LYS A 24 -13.47 0.06 4.63
C LYS A 24 -13.51 0.81 3.29
N LYS A 25 -13.66 2.14 3.33
CA LYS A 25 -13.62 2.99 2.13
C LYS A 25 -12.26 2.92 1.45
N LEU A 26 -11.17 2.96 2.20
CA LEU A 26 -9.81 2.84 1.67
C LEU A 26 -9.61 1.48 0.99
N ARG A 27 -10.02 0.40 1.65
CA ARG A 27 -10.00 -0.97 1.10
C ARG A 27 -10.76 -1.05 -0.22
N ALA A 28 -12.01 -0.60 -0.24
CA ALA A 28 -12.84 -0.60 -1.44
C ALA A 28 -12.23 0.26 -2.57
N THR A 29 -11.64 1.40 -2.21
CA THR A 29 -10.96 2.29 -3.17
C THR A 29 -9.78 1.58 -3.82
N ILE A 30 -8.93 0.91 -3.04
CA ILE A 30 -7.78 0.19 -3.60
C ILE A 30 -8.25 -1.00 -4.43
N LEU A 31 -9.13 -1.87 -3.91
CA LEU A 31 -9.64 -3.04 -4.63
C LEU A 31 -10.29 -2.71 -5.98
N LYS A 32 -11.01 -1.58 -6.07
CA LYS A 32 -11.64 -1.14 -7.31
C LYS A 32 -10.62 -0.69 -8.37
N ASN A 33 -9.46 -0.21 -7.95
CA ASN A 33 -8.54 0.52 -8.81
C ASN A 33 -7.20 -0.19 -9.02
N ILE A 34 -6.82 -1.12 -8.13
CA ILE A 34 -5.59 -1.87 -8.26
C ILE A 34 -5.65 -2.81 -9.47
N PRO A 35 -4.58 -2.90 -10.30
CA PRO A 35 -4.56 -3.77 -11.45
C PRO A 35 -4.84 -5.24 -11.12
N LYS A 36 -5.38 -5.97 -12.09
CA LYS A 36 -5.60 -7.42 -11.94
C LYS A 36 -4.27 -8.15 -11.70
N GLY A 37 -4.33 -9.19 -10.87
CA GLY A 37 -3.19 -10.03 -10.52
C GLY A 37 -2.64 -9.75 -9.12
N PHE A 38 -2.88 -8.57 -8.54
CA PHE A 38 -2.66 -8.36 -7.12
C PHE A 38 -3.72 -9.07 -6.27
N VAL A 39 -3.31 -9.64 -5.14
CA VAL A 39 -4.17 -10.35 -4.19
C VAL A 39 -4.16 -9.66 -2.85
N GLU A 40 -5.35 -9.43 -2.28
CA GLU A 40 -5.51 -8.91 -0.92
C GLU A 40 -5.26 -10.02 0.12
N GLN A 41 -4.40 -9.75 1.08
CA GLN A 41 -4.16 -10.64 2.23
C GLN A 41 -3.64 -9.87 3.44
N MET A 42 -3.64 -10.51 4.60
CA MET A 42 -2.90 -10.00 5.76
C MET A 42 -1.40 -10.19 5.54
N THR A 43 -0.62 -9.13 5.78
CA THR A 43 0.85 -9.15 5.69
C THR A 43 1.45 -8.20 6.73
N TYR A 44 2.42 -8.69 7.50
CA TYR A 44 3.06 -7.92 8.59
C TYR A 44 2.07 -7.19 9.54
N GLY A 45 0.92 -7.83 9.84
CA GLY A 45 -0.12 -7.27 10.72
C GLY A 45 -0.92 -6.11 10.10
N MET A 46 -0.96 -6.03 8.77
CA MET A 46 -1.64 -5.00 7.98
C MET A 46 -2.41 -5.65 6.82
N ILE A 47 -3.40 -4.95 6.28
CA ILE A 47 -4.03 -5.36 5.03
C ILE A 47 -3.09 -4.98 3.90
N GLY A 48 -2.68 -5.94 3.08
CA GLY A 48 -1.77 -5.75 1.97
C GLY A 48 -2.27 -6.34 0.67
N TYR A 49 -1.70 -5.82 -0.41
CA TYR A 49 -1.90 -6.22 -1.78
C TYR A 49 -0.55 -6.68 -2.31
N VAL A 50 -0.48 -7.92 -2.74
CA VAL A 50 0.77 -8.61 -3.07
C VAL A 50 0.67 -9.25 -4.46
N VAL A 51 1.80 -9.49 -5.10
CA VAL A 51 1.86 -10.38 -6.25
C VAL A 51 2.00 -11.81 -5.74
N PRO A 52 1.03 -12.71 -6.00
CA PRO A 52 1.07 -14.08 -5.49
C PRO A 52 2.16 -14.90 -6.18
N HIS A 53 2.62 -15.97 -5.52
CA HIS A 53 3.62 -16.90 -6.07
C HIS A 53 3.19 -17.58 -7.37
N SER A 54 1.88 -17.71 -7.61
CA SER A 54 1.36 -18.22 -8.89
C SER A 54 1.72 -17.33 -10.08
N ILE A 55 1.96 -16.04 -9.85
CA ILE A 55 2.43 -15.09 -10.88
C ILE A 55 3.94 -14.87 -10.77
N TYR A 56 4.47 -14.76 -9.55
CA TYR A 56 5.90 -14.52 -9.31
C TYR A 56 6.48 -15.52 -8.30
N PRO A 57 6.97 -16.69 -8.76
CA PRO A 57 7.41 -17.78 -7.89
C PRO A 57 8.59 -17.46 -6.98
N ASN A 58 9.44 -16.49 -7.34
CA ASN A 58 10.61 -16.12 -6.55
C ASN A 58 10.27 -15.38 -5.25
N GLY A 59 9.06 -14.82 -5.15
CA GLY A 59 8.60 -14.13 -3.95
C GLY A 59 9.51 -12.96 -3.50
N TYR A 60 9.46 -12.63 -2.21
CA TYR A 60 10.27 -11.57 -1.65
C TYR A 60 11.74 -11.99 -1.44
N HIS A 61 12.70 -11.14 -1.75
CA HIS A 61 14.11 -11.53 -1.91
C HIS A 61 14.81 -11.90 -0.61
N CYS A 62 14.37 -11.32 0.52
CA CYS A 62 14.88 -11.71 1.84
C CYS A 62 14.20 -12.98 2.37
N THR A 63 12.98 -13.26 1.93
CA THR A 63 12.15 -14.35 2.44
C THR A 63 11.24 -14.85 1.32
N PRO A 64 11.76 -15.70 0.42
CA PRO A 64 11.07 -16.12 -0.81
C PRO A 64 9.71 -16.78 -0.58
N GLU A 65 9.47 -17.31 0.63
CA GLU A 65 8.19 -17.88 1.05
C GLU A 65 7.09 -16.81 1.16
N LEU A 66 7.46 -15.53 1.27
CA LEU A 66 6.51 -14.43 1.24
C LEU A 66 6.25 -13.97 -0.19
N PRO A 67 4.99 -13.68 -0.55
CA PRO A 67 4.68 -13.11 -1.85
C PRO A 67 5.27 -11.70 -1.96
N LEU A 68 5.43 -11.22 -3.19
CA LEU A 68 6.08 -9.93 -3.44
C LEU A 68 5.14 -8.78 -2.99
N PRO A 69 5.52 -8.00 -1.95
CA PRO A 69 4.67 -6.92 -1.45
C PRO A 69 4.59 -5.77 -2.46
N PHE A 70 3.42 -5.13 -2.55
CA PHE A 70 3.23 -3.95 -3.40
C PHE A 70 2.62 -2.77 -2.65
N MET A 71 1.44 -2.95 -2.05
CA MET A 71 0.75 -1.88 -1.33
C MET A 71 0.19 -2.44 -0.01
N SER A 72 0.10 -1.64 1.04
CA SER A 72 -0.60 -2.02 2.27
C SER A 72 -1.14 -0.82 3.01
N PHE A 73 -2.05 -1.03 3.95
CA PHE A 73 -2.51 0.04 4.84
C PHE A 73 -2.82 -0.50 6.23
N ALA A 74 -2.70 0.40 7.21
CA ALA A 74 -2.91 0.07 8.61
C ALA A 74 -3.44 1.24 9.43
N SER A 75 -4.27 0.93 10.43
CA SER A 75 -4.58 1.84 11.53
C SER A 75 -3.47 1.76 12.58
N GLN A 76 -2.61 2.77 12.62
CA GLN A 76 -1.60 2.94 13.67
C GLN A 76 -2.19 3.75 14.83
N LYS A 77 -1.54 3.75 16.00
CA LYS A 77 -2.06 4.42 17.22
C LYS A 77 -2.59 5.84 16.95
N ASN A 78 -1.82 6.65 16.22
CA ASN A 78 -2.09 8.08 16.02
C ASN A 78 -2.45 8.47 14.57
N PHE A 79 -2.41 7.54 13.62
CA PHE A 79 -2.62 7.84 12.21
C PHE A 79 -3.02 6.59 11.42
N ILE A 80 -3.60 6.80 10.25
CA ILE A 80 -3.74 5.77 9.23
C ILE A 80 -2.53 5.87 8.31
N ALA A 81 -1.89 4.73 8.05
CA ALA A 81 -0.73 4.63 7.17
C ALA A 81 -1.09 3.90 5.89
N ILE A 82 -0.61 4.42 4.76
CA ILE A 82 -0.64 3.74 3.46
C ILE A 82 0.81 3.52 3.05
N TYR A 83 1.16 2.29 2.70
CA TYR A 83 2.46 1.91 2.21
C TYR A 83 2.36 1.58 0.73
N HIS A 84 3.27 2.11 -0.07
CA HIS A 84 3.33 1.80 -1.50
C HIS A 84 4.78 1.57 -1.91
N MET A 85 5.12 0.33 -2.30
CA MET A 85 6.48 -0.07 -2.67
C MET A 85 6.92 0.54 -3.99
N GLY A 86 6.00 0.74 -4.94
CA GLY A 86 6.28 1.49 -6.17
C GLY A 86 6.80 2.90 -5.93
N ILE A 87 6.24 3.67 -4.98
CA ILE A 87 6.74 5.01 -4.62
C ILE A 87 8.18 4.93 -4.11
N TYR A 88 8.50 3.89 -3.34
CA TYR A 88 9.85 3.73 -2.80
C TYR A 88 10.86 3.34 -3.87
N ALA A 89 10.48 2.47 -4.81
CA ALA A 89 11.39 1.91 -5.81
C ALA A 89 11.49 2.75 -7.10
N ASN A 90 10.49 3.57 -7.43
CA ASN A 90 10.42 4.37 -8.64
C ASN A 90 10.41 5.88 -8.32
N PRO A 91 11.54 6.59 -8.51
CA PRO A 91 11.64 8.03 -8.28
C PRO A 91 10.66 8.89 -9.09
N GLU A 92 10.33 8.48 -10.32
CA GLU A 92 9.39 9.22 -11.17
C GLU A 92 7.98 9.16 -10.58
N LEU A 93 7.58 7.99 -10.06
CA LEU A 93 6.29 7.83 -9.38
C LEU A 93 6.22 8.64 -8.09
N LEU A 94 7.30 8.67 -7.30
CA LEU A 94 7.41 9.53 -6.13
C LEU A 94 7.27 11.01 -6.50
N ASN A 95 8.00 11.46 -7.51
CA ASN A 95 7.96 12.86 -7.96
C ASN A 95 6.57 13.26 -8.44
N TRP A 96 5.90 12.39 -9.22
CA TRP A 96 4.51 12.60 -9.60
C TRP A 96 3.60 12.73 -8.38
N PHE A 97 3.68 11.80 -7.42
CA PHE A 97 2.81 11.81 -6.25
C PHE A 97 3.00 13.09 -5.40
N VAL A 98 4.26 13.52 -5.19
CA VAL A 98 4.57 14.75 -4.45
C VAL A 98 4.01 15.99 -5.16
N ALA A 99 4.10 16.04 -6.50
CA ALA A 99 3.56 17.14 -7.29
C ALA A 99 2.03 17.15 -7.35
N GLU A 100 1.40 15.96 -7.34
CA GLU A 100 -0.06 15.83 -7.44
C GLU A 100 -0.76 16.07 -6.10
N TYR A 101 -0.15 15.65 -4.98
CA TYR A 101 -0.72 15.76 -3.64
C TYR A 101 -1.35 17.12 -3.27
N PRO A 102 -0.71 18.29 -3.49
CA PRO A 102 -1.31 19.58 -3.13
C PRO A 102 -2.58 19.94 -3.91
N LYS A 103 -2.87 19.26 -5.02
CA LYS A 103 -4.12 19.46 -5.78
C LYS A 103 -5.31 18.75 -5.14
N HIS A 104 -5.06 17.70 -4.36
CA HIS A 104 -6.10 16.89 -3.70
C HIS A 104 -6.15 17.11 -2.18
N SER A 105 -5.16 17.79 -1.59
CA SER A 105 -5.09 18.04 -0.16
C SER A 105 -4.48 19.39 0.16
N THR A 106 -5.10 20.10 1.11
CA THR A 106 -4.57 21.36 1.66
C THR A 106 -3.52 21.13 2.75
N GLN A 107 -3.34 19.88 3.19
CA GLN A 107 -2.39 19.53 4.24
C GLN A 107 -1.00 19.34 3.65
N LYS A 108 0.03 19.49 4.48
CA LYS A 108 1.38 19.07 4.10
C LYS A 108 1.44 17.55 4.01
N LEU A 109 2.09 17.03 2.97
CA LEU A 109 2.39 15.61 2.83
C LEU A 109 3.32 15.14 3.96
N ASP A 110 2.84 14.22 4.80
CA ASP A 110 3.62 13.52 5.83
C ASP A 110 3.93 12.11 5.32
N MET A 111 5.19 11.85 4.96
CA MET A 111 5.61 10.54 4.48
C MET A 111 7.04 10.17 4.89
N GLY A 112 7.28 8.87 5.00
CA GLY A 112 8.61 8.26 4.95
C GLY A 112 8.92 7.73 3.54
N LYS A 113 9.90 6.82 3.43
CA LYS A 113 10.34 6.26 2.12
C LYS A 113 9.20 5.63 1.30
N SER A 114 8.31 4.89 1.95
CA SER A 114 7.18 4.22 1.33
C SER A 114 5.84 4.49 2.01
N CYS A 115 5.86 5.16 3.16
CA CYS A 115 4.75 5.24 4.11
C CYS A 115 4.18 6.64 4.10
N ILE A 116 2.93 6.81 3.68
CA ILE A 116 2.17 8.06 3.71
C ILE A 116 1.26 8.02 4.94
N ARG A 117 1.25 9.09 5.74
CA ARG A 117 0.61 9.12 7.06
C ARG A 117 -0.51 10.15 7.12
N PHE A 118 -1.66 9.73 7.62
CA PHE A 118 -2.84 10.58 7.79
C PHE A 118 -3.29 10.58 9.25
N LYS A 119 -3.09 11.70 9.94
CA LYS A 119 -3.50 11.85 11.34
C LYS A 119 -5.03 11.90 11.49
N LYS A 120 -5.73 12.44 10.49
CA LYS A 120 -7.19 12.50 10.46
C LYS A 120 -7.74 11.69 9.30
N ALA A 121 -8.76 10.89 9.59
CA ALA A 121 -9.39 10.00 8.61
C ALA A 121 -10.01 10.76 7.42
N ASN A 122 -10.56 11.95 7.67
CA ASN A 122 -11.18 12.80 6.66
C ASN A 122 -10.18 13.54 5.75
N GLN A 123 -8.87 13.42 6.00
CA GLN A 123 -7.82 14.07 5.20
C GLN A 123 -7.23 13.14 4.14
N ILE A 124 -7.67 11.89 4.06
CA ILE A 124 -7.19 10.94 3.05
C ILE A 124 -7.76 11.34 1.68
N PRO A 125 -6.91 11.72 0.70
CA PRO A 125 -7.37 12.06 -0.64
C PRO A 125 -7.65 10.78 -1.43
N PHE A 126 -8.83 10.19 -1.24
CA PHE A 126 -9.19 8.88 -1.80
C PHE A 126 -9.04 8.80 -3.33
N GLU A 127 -9.33 9.88 -4.05
CA GLU A 127 -9.16 9.95 -5.50
C GLU A 127 -7.68 9.82 -5.91
N LEU A 128 -6.79 10.54 -5.23
CA LEU A 128 -5.35 10.42 -5.48
C LEU A 128 -4.82 9.04 -5.11
N ILE A 129 -5.33 8.41 -4.05
CA ILE A 129 -4.97 7.04 -3.70
C ILE A 129 -5.47 6.03 -4.74
N ALA A 130 -6.65 6.26 -5.32
CA ALA A 130 -7.17 5.46 -6.42
C ALA A 130 -6.26 5.56 -7.65
N GLU A 131 -5.86 6.78 -8.03
CA GLU A 131 -4.92 6.99 -9.13
C GLU A 131 -3.57 6.33 -8.86
N LEU A 132 -3.02 6.53 -7.66
CA LEU A 132 -1.76 5.91 -7.25
C LEU A 132 -1.81 4.38 -7.40
N ALA A 133 -2.90 3.74 -6.95
CA ALA A 133 -3.08 2.29 -7.05
C ALA A 133 -3.07 1.77 -8.51
N GLN A 134 -3.43 2.62 -9.49
CA GLN A 134 -3.44 2.30 -10.91
C GLN A 134 -2.09 2.49 -11.61
N LYS A 135 -1.13 3.21 -11.01
CA LYS A 135 0.09 3.66 -11.69
C LYS A 135 1.07 2.55 -12.08
N MET A 136 0.88 1.34 -11.57
CA MET A 136 1.84 0.26 -11.79
C MET A 136 1.13 -1.08 -11.89
N SER A 137 1.26 -1.71 -13.05
CA SER A 137 0.82 -3.09 -13.29
C SER A 137 1.70 -4.09 -12.53
N VAL A 138 1.23 -5.33 -12.42
CA VAL A 138 1.99 -6.43 -11.81
C VAL A 138 3.33 -6.64 -12.51
N GLN A 139 3.36 -6.60 -13.84
CA GLN A 139 4.58 -6.83 -14.61
C GLN A 139 5.60 -5.69 -14.43
N GLU A 140 5.13 -4.44 -14.49
CA GLU A 140 5.99 -3.27 -14.22
C GLU A 140 6.55 -3.32 -12.81
N TRP A 141 5.74 -3.75 -11.84
CA TRP A 141 6.20 -3.90 -10.46
C TRP A 141 7.29 -4.96 -10.32
N ILE A 142 7.11 -6.15 -10.90
CA ILE A 142 8.13 -7.23 -10.89
C ILE A 142 9.42 -6.74 -11.53
N THR A 143 9.35 -6.14 -12.73
CA THR A 143 10.54 -5.64 -13.44
C THR A 143 11.24 -4.54 -12.65
N CYS A 144 10.50 -3.60 -12.08
CA CYS A 144 11.06 -2.56 -11.21
C CYS A 144 11.78 -3.19 -10.02
N TYR A 145 11.13 -4.12 -9.33
CA TYR A 145 11.64 -4.80 -8.15
C TYR A 145 12.93 -5.59 -8.42
N GLU A 146 12.96 -6.43 -9.47
CA GLU A 146 14.14 -7.21 -9.85
C GLU A 146 15.33 -6.30 -10.18
N SER A 147 15.10 -5.18 -10.86
CA SER A 147 16.16 -4.21 -11.18
C SER A 147 16.85 -3.63 -9.94
N GLN A 148 16.14 -3.50 -8.81
CA GLN A 148 16.70 -2.98 -7.57
C GLN A 148 17.52 -4.05 -6.82
N ILE A 149 17.11 -5.32 -6.90
CA ILE A 149 17.87 -6.43 -6.31
C ILE A 149 19.19 -6.62 -7.04
N ILE A 150 19.18 -6.59 -8.38
CA ILE A 150 20.39 -6.79 -9.18
C ILE A 150 21.42 -5.69 -8.90
N LYS A 151 20.98 -4.44 -8.75
CA LYS A 151 21.88 -3.32 -8.38
C LYS A 151 22.45 -3.41 -6.96
N SER A 152 21.85 -4.23 -6.10
CA SER A 152 22.28 -4.42 -4.71
C SER A 152 23.27 -5.58 -4.53
N LYS A 153 23.58 -6.31 -5.62
CA LYS A 153 24.64 -7.33 -5.68
C LYS A 153 25.88 -6.78 -6.36
#